data_AF-A0A660QJN2-F1
#
_entry.id   AF-A0A660QJN2-F1
#
_cell.length_a   1.000
_cell.length_b   1.000
_cell.length_c   1.000
_cell.angle_alpha   90.00
_cell.angle_beta   90.00
_cell.angle_gamma   90.00
#
_symmetry.space_group_name_H-M   'P 1'
#
loop_
_entity.id
_entity.type
_entity.pdbx_description
1 polymer ?
#
loop_
_entity_poly.entity_id
_entity_poly.type
_entity_poly.pdbx_seq_one_letter_code
_entity_poly.pdbx_strand_id
1 'polypeptide(L)'
;MKRILCFILLALPLSCFPMDGAEQIEFKSGAVLVFSRQGREIAPQIKSDEGFPIATVRPVRIELFNGKESSTVYAGYSKLKKSANGFEAKAEIVVDGAKLVVTDHWSVQGQSPTLSRILKVEGSSSNAFMSAIEFGVAGHSRGNTEYFAPGMIYGSTDNLTSNAIGGIDAYEKGDGKVWIREDRLPAPMLAFRFEDGSSFSILESNPNGQTTLVDTHTADAQTIVDENLRFGSLFAEQKGEILKVGFAYPGSEGEFTYRGVTYPDGQLHQWRKRYHPIKDGLTQTYTVALEQSHYPDFQTFYSSEWEKAFEKLKPQVNHQDIELARKTMLSIIPDLVIRKSGKVGLANWYDATDPKDKLVDDKAVFGFTGKNLEMAYYLLYNAELDPEYKKLAYGIIDSFLDLKVNPPAGEGYYFDSGRPALAIPAHNHIYLRSYGDGMKVLARAYKLEKESGTDHPAWLDWMTDFGNWALEQQYPDGGFPRAWKPGTGEISAASSASSYNIVPFLCEMHNITEEDKWLEAAKRTGEFS
;
A
#
# COMPACT_ATOMS: atom_id res chain seq x y z
N MET A 1 38.04 -6.43 -28.75
CA MET A 1 38.03 -4.99 -28.38
C MET A 1 37.45 -4.17 -29.54
N LYS A 2 36.13 -4.14 -29.68
CA LYS A 2 35.40 -3.28 -30.62
C LYS A 2 34.28 -2.61 -29.82
N ARG A 3 34.37 -1.28 -29.69
CA ARG A 3 33.40 -0.44 -28.99
C ARG A 3 32.08 -0.50 -29.73
N ILE A 4 31.03 -0.99 -29.09
CA ILE A 4 29.65 -0.82 -29.55
C ILE A 4 29.25 0.60 -29.17
N LEU A 5 28.96 1.42 -30.19
CA LEU A 5 28.55 2.81 -30.03
C LEU A 5 27.14 2.86 -29.42
N CYS A 6 27.02 3.39 -28.20
CA CYS A 6 25.74 3.88 -27.68
C CYS A 6 25.30 5.08 -28.52
N PHE A 7 24.24 4.95 -29.31
CA PHE A 7 23.51 6.10 -29.82
C PHE A 7 22.55 6.59 -28.73
N ILE A 8 22.92 7.70 -28.09
CA ILE A 8 22.00 8.54 -27.33
C ILE A 8 21.08 9.22 -28.35
N LEU A 9 19.86 8.73 -28.51
CA LEU A 9 18.81 9.45 -29.23
C LEU A 9 18.28 10.56 -28.31
N LEU A 10 18.86 11.75 -28.46
CA LEU A 10 18.26 13.02 -28.05
C LEU A 10 16.93 13.21 -28.79
N ALA A 11 15.89 13.56 -28.03
CA ALA A 11 14.59 13.92 -28.56
C ALA A 11 14.70 15.12 -29.51
N LEU A 12 14.48 14.89 -30.80
CA LEU A 12 14.19 15.92 -31.79
C LEU A 12 12.76 15.72 -32.28
N PRO A 13 12.02 16.79 -32.63
CA PRO A 13 10.65 16.68 -33.09
C PRO A 13 10.65 16.00 -34.46
N LEU A 14 10.29 14.72 -34.49
CA LEU A 14 10.21 13.92 -35.70
C LEU A 14 8.90 14.26 -36.43
N SER A 15 9.05 14.84 -37.62
CA SER A 15 7.97 15.03 -38.59
C SER A 15 7.35 13.67 -38.95
N CYS A 16 6.13 13.44 -38.46
CA CYS A 16 5.34 12.26 -38.80
C CYS A 16 4.70 12.47 -40.18
N PHE A 17 4.99 11.59 -41.14
CA PHE A 17 4.16 11.48 -42.35
C PHE A 17 2.90 10.68 -41.99
N PRO A 18 1.68 11.21 -42.22
CA PRO A 18 0.46 10.45 -41.98
C PRO A 18 0.42 9.25 -42.95
N MET A 19 0.02 8.08 -42.42
CA MET A 19 -0.47 7.01 -43.29
C MET A 19 -1.82 7.45 -43.86
N ASP A 20 -2.10 7.12 -45.12
CA ASP A 20 -3.44 7.27 -45.69
C ASP A 20 -4.45 6.51 -44.79
N GLY A 21 -5.24 7.26 -44.02
CA GLY A 21 -6.13 6.75 -42.97
C GLY A 21 -5.39 6.36 -41.68
N ALA A 22 -5.48 7.20 -40.64
CA ALA A 22 -4.93 6.87 -39.32
C ALA A 22 -5.77 5.76 -38.66
N GLU A 23 -5.14 4.64 -38.29
CA GLU A 23 -5.76 3.62 -37.43
C GLU A 23 -5.76 4.13 -35.98
N GLN A 24 -6.93 4.22 -35.35
CA GLN A 24 -7.10 4.83 -34.03
C GLN A 24 -7.98 4.02 -33.07
N ILE A 25 -7.74 4.17 -31.77
CA ILE A 25 -8.61 3.75 -30.67
C ILE A 25 -8.96 4.99 -29.84
N GLU A 26 -10.24 5.20 -29.55
CA GLU A 26 -10.71 6.34 -28.78
C GLU A 26 -10.76 6.02 -27.27
N PHE A 27 -10.27 6.95 -26.46
CA PHE A 27 -10.49 6.99 -25.02
C PHE A 27 -11.85 7.65 -24.73
N LYS A 28 -12.45 7.35 -23.57
CA LYS A 28 -13.67 8.05 -23.15
C LYS A 28 -13.49 9.56 -22.99
N SER A 29 -12.29 10.00 -22.61
CA SER A 29 -11.94 11.43 -22.51
C SER A 29 -12.00 12.18 -23.85
N GLY A 30 -12.12 11.47 -24.98
CA GLY A 30 -11.99 12.05 -26.32
C GLY A 30 -10.56 12.01 -26.86
N ALA A 31 -9.57 11.66 -26.03
CA ALA A 31 -8.22 11.38 -26.51
C ALA A 31 -8.21 10.15 -27.44
N VAL A 32 -7.19 10.04 -28.29
CA VAL A 32 -7.08 8.97 -29.29
C VAL A 32 -5.68 8.34 -29.29
N LEU A 33 -5.63 7.02 -29.18
CA LEU A 33 -4.42 6.24 -29.47
C LEU A 33 -4.32 6.04 -30.97
N VAL A 34 -3.35 6.69 -31.60
CA VAL A 34 -3.13 6.68 -33.05
C VAL A 34 -1.89 5.87 -33.39
N PHE A 35 -2.01 4.97 -34.35
CA PHE A 35 -0.88 4.23 -34.89
C PHE A 35 -0.30 4.96 -36.11
N SER A 36 0.97 5.34 -36.03
CA SER A 36 1.66 6.08 -37.09
C SER A 36 2.92 5.35 -37.55
N ARG A 37 3.20 5.39 -38.85
CA ARG A 37 4.41 4.80 -39.41
C ARG A 37 5.56 5.79 -39.30
N GLN A 38 6.66 5.35 -38.71
CA GLN A 38 7.92 6.08 -38.59
C GLN A 38 9.02 5.28 -39.29
N GLY A 39 9.29 5.63 -40.55
CA GLY A 39 10.19 4.84 -41.40
C GLY A 39 9.65 3.43 -41.66
N ARG A 40 10.34 2.40 -41.16
CA ARG A 40 9.93 0.99 -41.31
C ARG A 40 9.10 0.46 -40.14
N GLU A 41 9.01 1.22 -39.06
CA GLU A 41 8.32 0.82 -37.84
C GLU A 41 7.01 1.57 -37.68
N ILE A 42 6.11 1.01 -36.88
CA ILE A 42 4.84 1.62 -36.49
C ILE A 42 4.89 1.88 -34.99
N ALA A 43 4.64 3.12 -34.59
CA ALA A 43 4.63 3.53 -33.20
C ALA A 43 3.25 4.10 -32.84
N PRO A 44 2.62 3.64 -31.73
CA PRO A 44 1.46 4.31 -31.17
C PRO A 44 1.83 5.68 -30.58
N GLN A 45 0.87 6.59 -30.59
CA GLN A 45 0.92 7.86 -29.87
C GLN A 45 -0.46 8.14 -29.31
N ILE A 46 -0.55 8.65 -28.08
CA ILE A 46 -1.79 9.18 -27.53
C ILE A 46 -1.84 10.65 -27.91
N LYS A 47 -2.88 11.06 -28.63
CA LYS A 47 -3.15 12.45 -29.00
C LYS A 47 -4.44 12.91 -28.34
N SER A 48 -4.53 14.20 -28.07
CA SER A 48 -5.76 14.85 -27.61
C SER A 48 -5.87 16.22 -28.25
N ASP A 49 -7.11 16.62 -28.57
CA ASP A 49 -7.43 17.98 -29.02
C ASP A 49 -7.69 18.93 -27.83
N GLU A 50 -7.93 18.39 -26.63
CA GLU A 50 -8.27 19.12 -25.41
C GLU A 50 -7.38 18.70 -24.25
N GLY A 51 -6.46 19.56 -23.76
CA GLY A 51 -5.88 19.57 -22.40
C GLY A 51 -5.39 18.27 -21.72
N PHE A 52 -5.32 17.14 -22.41
CA PHE A 52 -4.96 15.83 -21.85
C PHE A 52 -3.51 15.47 -22.20
N PRO A 53 -2.86 14.62 -21.40
CA PRO A 53 -1.47 14.27 -21.60
C PRO A 53 -1.25 13.60 -22.96
N ILE A 54 -0.37 14.18 -23.78
CA ILE A 54 0.10 13.55 -25.01
C ILE A 54 1.23 12.59 -24.65
N ALA A 55 1.13 11.35 -25.11
CA ALA A 55 2.14 10.34 -24.82
C ALA A 55 2.76 9.78 -26.09
N THR A 56 4.09 9.78 -26.14
CA THR A 56 4.83 8.96 -27.11
C THR A 56 4.91 7.53 -26.58
N VAL A 57 4.55 6.54 -27.40
CA VAL A 57 4.60 5.14 -26.97
C VAL A 57 5.82 4.46 -27.57
N ARG A 58 6.65 3.89 -26.70
CA ARG A 58 7.68 2.93 -27.09
C ARG A 58 7.10 1.55 -26.81
N PRO A 59 6.53 0.89 -27.83
CA PRO A 59 5.71 -0.28 -27.59
C PRO A 59 6.55 -1.40 -27.01
N VAL A 60 7.74 -1.67 -27.55
CA VAL A 60 8.62 -2.73 -27.04
C VAL A 60 9.92 -2.14 -26.51
N ARG A 61 10.11 -2.24 -25.19
CA ARG A 61 11.39 -2.05 -24.50
C ARG A 61 11.83 -3.41 -23.96
N ILE A 62 13.03 -3.88 -24.33
CA ILE A 62 13.64 -5.09 -23.77
C ILE A 62 14.91 -4.68 -23.02
N GLU A 63 14.98 -5.02 -21.74
CA GLU A 63 16.25 -4.98 -21.00
C GLU A 63 16.88 -6.37 -21.06
N LEU A 64 18.10 -6.47 -21.60
CA LEU A 64 18.87 -7.70 -21.74
C LEU A 64 19.96 -7.75 -20.68
N PHE A 65 20.07 -8.87 -19.97
CA PHE A 65 21.08 -9.11 -18.96
C PHE A 65 21.99 -10.26 -19.37
N ASN A 66 23.29 -10.00 -19.45
CA ASN A 66 24.30 -10.97 -19.91
C ASN A 66 24.92 -11.80 -18.77
N GLY A 67 24.37 -11.72 -17.56
CA GLY A 67 24.94 -12.30 -16.34
C GLY A 67 25.83 -11.34 -15.52
N LYS A 68 26.13 -10.15 -16.05
CA LYS A 68 26.94 -9.12 -15.36
C LYS A 68 26.35 -7.72 -15.48
N GLU A 69 25.97 -7.33 -16.68
CA GLU A 69 25.50 -5.99 -17.01
C GLU A 69 24.18 -6.07 -17.77
N SER A 70 23.40 -5.00 -17.70
CA SER A 70 22.18 -4.86 -18.49
C SER A 70 22.30 -3.80 -19.60
N SER A 71 21.60 -4.05 -20.70
CA SER A 71 21.48 -3.13 -21.83
C SER A 71 20.02 -3.04 -22.27
N THR A 72 19.60 -1.95 -22.90
CA THR A 72 18.22 -1.76 -23.35
C THR A 72 18.13 -1.66 -24.86
N VAL A 73 17.18 -2.39 -25.44
CA VAL A 73 16.83 -2.35 -26.86
C VAL A 73 15.37 -1.91 -26.97
N TYR A 74 15.09 -1.08 -27.97
CA TYR A 74 13.74 -0.64 -28.30
C TYR A 74 13.37 -1.11 -29.71
N ALA A 75 12.08 -1.39 -29.91
CA ALA A 75 11.52 -1.66 -31.23
C ALA A 75 10.10 -1.10 -31.35
N GLY A 76 9.77 -0.53 -32.51
CA GLY A 76 8.40 -0.33 -32.93
C GLY A 76 7.79 -1.60 -33.55
N TYR A 77 6.52 -1.53 -33.95
CA TYR A 77 5.88 -2.67 -34.61
C TYR A 77 6.28 -2.74 -36.08
N SER A 78 6.57 -3.95 -36.57
CA SER A 78 6.77 -4.23 -37.99
C SER A 78 5.46 -4.42 -38.75
N LYS A 79 4.37 -4.76 -38.04
CA LYS A 79 3.06 -5.05 -38.63
C LYS A 79 1.95 -4.59 -37.70
N LEU A 80 0.89 -4.05 -38.30
CA LEU A 80 -0.37 -3.72 -37.65
C LEU A 80 -1.51 -4.31 -38.50
N LYS A 81 -2.49 -4.91 -37.84
CA LYS A 81 -3.66 -5.50 -38.48
C LYS A 81 -4.90 -5.22 -37.65
N LYS A 82 -5.94 -4.66 -38.27
CA LYS A 82 -7.26 -4.56 -37.65
C LYS A 82 -7.80 -5.95 -37.27
N SER A 83 -8.26 -6.08 -36.04
CA SER A 83 -8.92 -7.25 -35.47
C SER A 83 -10.39 -6.95 -35.20
N ALA A 84 -11.18 -7.94 -34.76
CA ALA A 84 -12.60 -7.74 -34.45
C ALA A 84 -12.83 -6.65 -33.37
N ASN A 85 -11.94 -6.58 -32.37
CA ASN A 85 -12.11 -5.75 -31.18
C ASN A 85 -10.98 -4.71 -31.00
N GLY A 86 -10.31 -4.30 -32.09
CA GLY A 86 -9.21 -3.34 -32.06
C GLY A 86 -8.10 -3.71 -33.04
N PHE A 87 -6.84 -3.76 -32.60
CA PHE A 87 -5.67 -3.99 -33.48
C PHE A 87 -4.71 -5.02 -32.91
N GLU A 88 -4.19 -5.88 -33.79
CA GLU A 88 -3.07 -6.77 -33.51
C GLU A 88 -1.80 -6.16 -34.10
N ALA A 89 -0.79 -5.95 -33.26
CA ALA A 89 0.49 -5.40 -33.64
C ALA A 89 1.61 -6.40 -33.35
N LYS A 90 2.65 -6.44 -34.19
CA LYS A 90 3.78 -7.38 -34.04
C LYS A 90 5.12 -6.68 -34.11
N ALA A 91 6.06 -7.12 -33.28
CA ALA A 91 7.46 -6.75 -33.31
C ALA A 91 8.34 -7.99 -33.10
N GLU A 92 9.58 -7.94 -33.59
CA GLU A 92 10.58 -8.99 -33.42
C GLU A 92 11.91 -8.35 -33.03
N ILE A 93 12.56 -8.90 -32.01
CA ILE A 93 13.93 -8.52 -31.60
C ILE A 93 14.78 -9.78 -31.62
N VAL A 94 15.96 -9.70 -32.25
CA VAL A 94 16.92 -10.81 -32.34
C VAL A 94 18.04 -10.61 -31.33
N VAL A 95 18.31 -11.64 -30.52
CA VAL A 95 19.35 -11.67 -29.48
C VAL A 95 20.15 -12.95 -29.63
N ASP A 96 21.41 -12.86 -30.05
CA ASP A 96 22.31 -14.00 -30.27
C ASP A 96 21.68 -15.15 -31.09
N GLY A 97 20.86 -14.82 -32.09
CA GLY A 97 20.17 -15.78 -32.95
C GLY A 97 18.82 -16.29 -32.40
N ALA A 98 18.51 -16.07 -31.13
CA ALA A 98 17.16 -16.23 -30.60
C ALA A 98 16.28 -15.03 -30.97
N LYS A 99 14.97 -15.24 -31.06
CA LYS A 99 13.97 -14.22 -31.38
C LYS A 99 13.02 -14.03 -30.21
N LEU A 100 12.76 -12.76 -29.88
CA LEU A 100 11.69 -12.34 -28.98
C LEU A 100 10.56 -11.80 -29.86
N VAL A 101 9.52 -12.60 -30.04
CA VAL A 101 8.37 -12.27 -30.91
C VAL A 101 7.25 -11.70 -30.05
N VAL A 102 6.99 -10.41 -30.19
CA VAL A 102 5.92 -9.70 -29.48
C VAL A 102 4.68 -9.65 -30.34
N THR A 103 3.55 -10.06 -29.78
CA THR A 103 2.21 -9.84 -30.32
C THR A 103 1.39 -9.07 -29.29
N ASP A 104 1.00 -7.86 -29.66
CA ASP A 104 0.24 -6.94 -28.83
C ASP A 104 -1.17 -6.82 -29.39
N HIS A 105 -2.17 -7.06 -28.55
CA HIS A 105 -3.58 -6.83 -28.88
C HIS A 105 -4.06 -5.57 -28.17
N TRP A 106 -4.27 -4.52 -28.96
CA TRP A 106 -4.87 -3.27 -28.51
C TRP A 106 -6.37 -3.32 -28.71
N SER A 107 -7.13 -3.04 -27.65
CA SER A 107 -8.59 -3.06 -27.65
C SER A 107 -9.14 -2.01 -26.69
N VAL A 108 -10.48 -1.88 -26.65
CA VAL A 108 -11.17 -1.14 -25.59
C VAL A 108 -11.92 -2.15 -24.73
N GLN A 109 -11.64 -2.16 -23.43
CA GLN A 109 -12.38 -2.98 -22.46
C GLN A 109 -13.12 -2.08 -21.49
N GLY A 110 -14.44 -2.03 -21.62
CA GLY A 110 -15.26 -1.04 -20.93
C GLY A 110 -15.00 0.34 -21.54
N GLN A 111 -14.33 1.21 -20.79
CA GLN A 111 -14.02 2.59 -21.20
C GLN A 111 -12.51 2.83 -21.39
N SER A 112 -11.67 1.84 -21.07
CA SER A 112 -10.21 1.94 -21.09
C SER A 112 -9.61 1.28 -22.33
N PRO A 113 -8.77 1.98 -23.10
CA PRO A 113 -7.82 1.34 -23.99
C PRO A 113 -6.96 0.34 -23.20
N THR A 114 -6.83 -0.86 -23.74
CA THR A 114 -6.20 -1.99 -23.07
C THR A 114 -5.24 -2.67 -24.04
N LEU A 115 -4.02 -2.94 -23.57
CA LEU A 115 -3.02 -3.74 -24.27
C LEU A 115 -2.92 -5.11 -23.59
N SER A 116 -3.18 -6.18 -24.33
CA SER A 116 -2.77 -7.53 -23.95
C SER A 116 -1.52 -7.93 -24.73
N ARG A 117 -0.41 -8.21 -24.04
CA ARG A 117 0.85 -8.64 -24.65
C ARG A 117 1.03 -10.15 -24.53
N ILE A 118 1.50 -10.76 -25.61
CA ILE A 118 2.12 -12.08 -25.62
C ILE A 118 3.52 -11.93 -26.24
N LEU A 119 4.57 -12.27 -25.50
CA LEU A 119 5.93 -12.36 -26.02
C LEU A 119 6.38 -13.81 -25.97
N LYS A 120 6.69 -14.39 -27.13
CA LYS A 120 7.21 -15.75 -27.26
C LYS A 120 8.70 -15.73 -27.61
N VAL A 121 9.47 -16.56 -26.94
CA VAL A 121 10.88 -16.80 -27.27
C VAL A 121 11.00 -17.95 -28.27
N GLU A 122 11.70 -17.71 -29.37
CA GLU A 122 12.07 -18.73 -30.38
C GLU A 122 13.60 -18.87 -30.43
N GLY A 123 14.13 -20.04 -30.12
CA GLY A 123 15.56 -20.26 -29.91
C GLY A 123 16.01 -19.97 -28.47
N SER A 124 17.32 -19.97 -28.23
CA SER A 124 17.87 -19.77 -26.87
C SER A 124 19.15 -18.95 -26.90
N SER A 125 19.40 -18.21 -25.83
CA SER A 125 20.60 -17.39 -25.62
C SER A 125 21.04 -17.50 -24.16
N SER A 126 22.32 -17.22 -23.89
CA SER A 126 22.82 -17.09 -22.52
C SER A 126 22.35 -15.81 -21.82
N ASN A 127 21.72 -14.88 -22.54
CA ASN A 127 21.13 -13.69 -21.94
C ASN A 127 19.79 -14.01 -21.27
N ALA A 128 19.45 -13.18 -20.29
CA ALA A 128 18.11 -13.08 -19.72
C ALA A 128 17.47 -11.76 -20.15
N PHE A 129 16.15 -11.64 -20.02
CA PHE A 129 15.42 -10.47 -20.47
C PHE A 129 14.25 -10.08 -19.57
N MET A 130 13.93 -8.79 -19.63
CA MET A 130 12.70 -8.20 -19.11
C MET A 130 12.07 -7.42 -20.25
N SER A 131 10.76 -7.55 -20.47
CA SER A 131 10.03 -6.78 -21.47
C SER A 131 9.18 -5.71 -20.81
N ALA A 132 8.97 -4.60 -21.50
CA ALA A 132 8.18 -3.50 -21.02
C ALA A 132 7.45 -2.78 -22.14
N ILE A 133 6.38 -2.09 -21.77
CA ILE A 133 5.79 -0.99 -22.54
C ILE A 133 6.07 0.33 -21.81
N GLU A 134 6.43 1.38 -22.55
CA GLU A 134 6.78 2.69 -22.02
C GLU A 134 5.99 3.80 -22.73
N PHE A 135 5.40 4.70 -21.95
CA PHE A 135 4.69 5.90 -22.37
C PHE A 135 5.47 7.12 -21.88
N GLY A 136 5.93 7.97 -22.79
CA GLY A 136 6.61 9.22 -22.46
C GLY A 136 5.65 10.39 -22.52
N VAL A 137 5.35 10.97 -21.36
CA VAL A 137 4.53 12.18 -21.18
C VAL A 137 5.46 13.37 -20.97
N ALA A 138 5.32 14.41 -21.79
CA ALA A 138 6.18 15.60 -21.72
C ALA A 138 5.45 16.79 -21.08
N GLY A 139 6.21 17.77 -20.59
CA GLY A 139 5.69 19.03 -20.03
C GLY A 139 5.41 18.99 -18.52
N HIS A 140 5.84 17.93 -17.84
CA HIS A 140 5.58 17.75 -16.41
C HIS A 140 6.83 17.31 -15.66
N SER A 141 7.15 18.02 -14.58
CA SER A 141 8.26 17.73 -13.66
C SER A 141 7.76 16.94 -12.45
N ARG A 142 8.67 16.39 -11.64
CA ARG A 142 8.27 15.73 -10.39
C ARG A 142 7.56 16.69 -9.41
N GLY A 143 7.97 17.96 -9.39
CA GLY A 143 7.48 18.96 -8.44
C GLY A 143 6.04 19.44 -8.69
N ASN A 144 5.53 19.26 -9.90
CA ASN A 144 4.17 19.66 -10.29
C ASN A 144 3.32 18.46 -10.77
N THR A 145 3.69 17.25 -10.37
CA THR A 145 2.93 16.03 -10.64
C THR A 145 2.66 15.29 -9.35
N GLU A 146 1.38 14.99 -9.10
CA GLU A 146 0.95 14.19 -7.96
C GLU A 146 0.87 12.73 -8.37
N TYR A 147 1.64 11.88 -7.69
CA TYR A 147 1.69 10.46 -7.98
C TYR A 147 0.68 9.73 -7.09
N PHE A 148 0.06 8.69 -7.61
CA PHE A 148 -0.75 7.78 -6.83
C PHE A 148 -0.37 6.34 -7.14
N ALA A 149 0.14 5.65 -6.11
CA ALA A 149 0.38 4.23 -6.11
C ALA A 149 -0.30 3.64 -4.87
N PRO A 150 -1.39 2.87 -5.02
CA PRO A 150 -2.12 2.23 -3.94
C PRO A 150 -1.28 1.72 -2.77
N GLY A 151 -1.48 2.26 -1.57
CA GLY A 151 -0.76 1.83 -0.36
C GLY A 151 0.72 2.20 -0.30
N MET A 152 1.24 2.98 -1.26
CA MET A 152 2.66 3.34 -1.33
C MET A 152 2.93 4.83 -1.54
N ILE A 153 2.29 5.48 -2.51
CA ILE A 153 2.56 6.88 -2.88
C ILE A 153 1.25 7.66 -2.92
N TYR A 154 1.20 8.77 -2.18
CA TYR A 154 0.06 9.69 -2.11
C TYR A 154 0.51 11.15 -2.30
N GLY A 155 0.65 11.55 -3.56
CA GLY A 155 0.87 12.93 -3.98
C GLY A 155 2.33 13.30 -4.16
N SER A 156 2.74 14.41 -3.53
CA SER A 156 4.11 14.90 -3.56
C SER A 156 5.04 14.07 -2.66
N THR A 157 6.34 14.36 -2.71
CA THR A 157 7.32 13.76 -1.80
C THR A 157 7.17 14.21 -0.35
N ASP A 158 6.43 15.28 -0.08
CA ASP A 158 6.32 15.89 1.26
C ASP A 158 5.59 14.98 2.25
N ASN A 159 4.74 14.09 1.74
CA ASN A 159 3.97 13.13 2.53
C ASN A 159 4.69 11.78 2.69
N LEU A 160 5.92 11.66 2.20
CA LEU A 160 6.68 10.41 2.20
C LEU A 160 7.93 10.54 3.06
N THR A 161 8.25 9.50 3.82
CA THR A 161 9.59 9.39 4.41
C THR A 161 10.64 9.42 3.30
N SER A 162 11.75 10.11 3.52
CA SER A 162 12.70 10.44 2.44
C SER A 162 13.22 9.21 1.69
N ASN A 163 13.45 8.13 2.43
CA ASN A 163 13.98 6.85 1.94
C ASN A 163 12.89 5.82 1.60
N ALA A 164 11.63 6.21 1.50
CA ALA A 164 10.59 5.35 0.93
C ALA A 164 10.71 5.27 -0.60
N ILE A 165 10.12 4.23 -1.18
CA ILE A 165 9.87 4.18 -2.63
C ILE A 165 9.04 5.41 -3.04
N GLY A 166 9.59 6.23 -3.94
CA GLY A 166 8.99 7.50 -4.36
C GLY A 166 9.19 8.67 -3.40
N GLY A 167 9.89 8.46 -2.27
CA GLY A 167 10.35 9.51 -1.37
C GLY A 167 11.43 10.39 -2.02
N ILE A 168 11.74 11.53 -1.39
CA ILE A 168 12.63 12.54 -1.97
C ILE A 168 14.04 12.01 -2.28
N ASP A 169 14.54 11.01 -1.56
CA ASP A 169 15.89 10.44 -1.78
C ASP A 169 15.96 9.59 -3.07
N ALA A 170 14.81 9.23 -3.67
CA ALA A 170 14.75 8.60 -4.98
C ALA A 170 14.94 9.60 -6.14
N TYR A 171 15.08 10.89 -5.84
CA TYR A 171 15.19 11.97 -6.81
C TYR A 171 16.43 12.84 -6.56
N GLU A 172 17.22 13.08 -7.60
CA GLU A 172 18.29 14.06 -7.62
C GLU A 172 17.91 15.21 -8.56
N LYS A 173 17.76 16.43 -8.01
CA LYS A 173 17.35 17.64 -8.76
C LYS A 173 16.04 17.46 -9.54
N GLY A 174 15.12 16.66 -9.01
CA GLY A 174 13.83 16.35 -9.63
C GLY A 174 13.86 15.19 -10.62
N ASP A 175 15.03 14.67 -10.99
CA ASP A 175 15.18 13.46 -11.80
C ASP A 175 15.21 12.24 -10.90
N GLY A 176 14.48 11.19 -11.22
CA GLY A 176 14.41 10.01 -10.35
C GLY A 176 13.65 8.85 -10.95
N LYS A 177 13.71 7.71 -10.29
CA LYS A 177 13.06 6.48 -10.75
C LYS A 177 12.27 5.83 -9.63
N VAL A 178 11.11 5.33 -9.98
CA VAL A 178 10.23 4.58 -9.09
C VAL A 178 9.85 3.34 -9.86
N TRP A 179 10.19 2.18 -9.32
CA TRP A 179 9.85 0.87 -9.87
C TRP A 179 9.24 0.05 -8.74
N ILE A 180 7.96 -0.25 -8.86
CA ILE A 180 7.18 -0.91 -7.82
C ILE A 180 6.73 -2.25 -8.35
N ARG A 181 7.03 -3.33 -7.62
CA ARG A 181 6.44 -4.64 -7.93
C ARG A 181 4.93 -4.55 -7.80
N GLU A 182 4.22 -5.09 -8.77
CA GLU A 182 2.76 -5.03 -8.77
C GLU A 182 2.12 -5.74 -7.56
N ASP A 183 2.79 -6.77 -7.02
CA ASP A 183 2.35 -7.55 -5.87
C ASP A 183 2.60 -6.88 -4.51
N ARG A 184 3.18 -5.67 -4.50
CA ARG A 184 3.23 -4.79 -3.33
C ARG A 184 2.06 -3.83 -3.24
N LEU A 185 1.29 -3.73 -4.31
CA LEU A 185 0.18 -2.80 -4.42
C LEU A 185 -1.13 -3.56 -4.20
N PRO A 186 -2.04 -3.09 -3.32
CA PRO A 186 -3.37 -3.66 -3.20
C PRO A 186 -4.16 -3.67 -4.52
N ALA A 187 -3.89 -2.68 -5.38
CA ALA A 187 -4.28 -2.65 -6.78
C ALA A 187 -3.05 -2.28 -7.62
N PRO A 188 -2.65 -3.09 -8.61
CA PRO A 188 -1.43 -2.90 -9.40
C PRO A 188 -1.57 -1.74 -10.40
N MET A 189 -1.58 -0.52 -9.86
CA MET A 189 -1.78 0.72 -10.61
C MET A 189 -0.73 1.75 -10.26
N LEU A 190 -0.39 2.57 -11.25
CA LEU A 190 0.34 3.82 -11.05
C LEU A 190 -0.35 4.93 -11.84
N ALA A 191 -0.76 5.97 -11.12
CA ALA A 191 -1.56 7.07 -11.66
C ALA A 191 -0.90 8.42 -11.36
N PHE A 192 -1.17 9.40 -12.22
CA PHE A 192 -0.61 10.74 -12.14
C PHE A 192 -1.71 11.78 -12.35
N ARG A 193 -1.75 12.80 -11.48
CA ARG A 193 -2.50 14.04 -11.70
C ARG A 193 -1.53 15.18 -11.93
N PHE A 194 -1.78 15.96 -12.96
CA PHE A 194 -0.97 17.11 -13.32
C PHE A 194 -1.58 18.39 -12.77
N GLU A 195 -0.78 19.46 -12.76
CA GLU A 195 -1.18 20.77 -12.21
C GLU A 195 -2.45 21.34 -12.85
N ASP A 196 -2.66 21.08 -14.14
CA ASP A 196 -3.85 21.49 -14.89
C ASP A 196 -5.08 20.61 -14.63
N GLY A 197 -4.99 19.63 -13.71
CA GLY A 197 -6.06 18.70 -13.39
C GLY A 197 -6.16 17.50 -14.32
N SER A 198 -5.46 17.49 -15.45
CA SER A 198 -5.42 16.33 -16.32
C SER A 198 -4.71 15.14 -15.63
N SER A 199 -4.99 13.93 -16.09
CA SER A 199 -4.46 12.71 -15.47
C SER A 199 -4.15 11.61 -16.48
N PHE A 200 -3.24 10.73 -16.08
CA PHE A 200 -2.90 9.50 -16.79
C PHE A 200 -2.72 8.37 -15.79
N SER A 201 -3.25 7.19 -16.07
CA SER A 201 -2.99 6.01 -15.24
C SER A 201 -2.79 4.75 -16.06
N ILE A 202 -2.02 3.83 -15.48
CA ILE A 202 -1.77 2.49 -15.98
C ILE A 202 -2.05 1.48 -14.87
N LEU A 203 -2.83 0.44 -15.20
CA LEU A 203 -3.26 -0.63 -14.30
C LEU A 203 -2.95 -1.98 -14.96
N GLU A 204 -2.26 -2.90 -14.29
CA GLU A 204 -2.26 -4.31 -14.70
C GLU A 204 -3.62 -4.93 -14.35
N SER A 205 -4.38 -5.27 -15.38
CA SER A 205 -5.79 -5.66 -15.23
C SER A 205 -6.00 -7.16 -15.07
N ASN A 206 -4.95 -7.97 -15.19
CA ASN A 206 -4.98 -9.41 -14.95
C ASN A 206 -3.71 -9.87 -14.19
N PRO A 207 -3.47 -9.32 -12.98
CA PRO A 207 -2.23 -9.57 -12.23
C PRO A 207 -2.10 -11.02 -11.77
N ASN A 208 -0.86 -11.50 -11.67
CA ASN A 208 -0.55 -12.82 -11.13
C ASN A 208 0.65 -12.73 -10.19
N GLY A 209 0.39 -12.67 -8.88
CA GLY A 209 1.41 -12.56 -7.84
C GLY A 209 2.25 -13.81 -7.58
N GLN A 210 2.19 -14.85 -8.41
CA GLN A 210 2.99 -16.06 -8.21
C GLN A 210 4.50 -15.76 -8.35
N THR A 211 5.27 -16.22 -7.37
CA THR A 211 6.72 -16.03 -7.29
C THR A 211 7.43 -17.33 -6.86
N THR A 212 8.75 -17.27 -6.64
CA THR A 212 9.58 -18.41 -6.24
C THR A 212 10.14 -18.23 -4.83
N LEU A 213 10.51 -19.34 -4.19
CA LEU A 213 11.12 -19.34 -2.84
C LEU A 213 12.37 -18.45 -2.76
N VAL A 214 13.16 -18.42 -3.84
CA VAL A 214 14.36 -17.58 -3.92
C VAL A 214 13.99 -16.10 -3.83
N ASP A 215 12.92 -15.68 -4.51
CA ASP A 215 12.46 -14.28 -4.44
C ASP A 215 11.91 -13.90 -3.05
N THR A 216 11.25 -14.82 -2.33
CA THR A 216 10.62 -14.52 -1.04
C THR A 216 11.58 -14.49 0.16
N HIS A 217 12.71 -15.21 0.10
CA HIS A 217 13.63 -15.35 1.25
C HIS A 217 14.92 -14.54 1.13
N THR A 218 15.06 -13.69 0.11
CA THR A 218 16.31 -12.93 -0.08
C THR A 218 16.29 -11.60 0.70
N ALA A 219 17.12 -11.52 1.75
CA ALA A 219 17.34 -10.29 2.50
C ALA A 219 18.19 -9.26 1.73
N ASP A 220 19.08 -9.74 0.86
CA ASP A 220 19.97 -8.91 0.03
C ASP A 220 19.33 -8.47 -1.28
N ALA A 221 19.82 -7.38 -1.88
CA ALA A 221 19.42 -7.00 -3.22
C ALA A 221 20.23 -7.77 -4.26
N GLN A 222 19.67 -8.86 -4.78
CA GLN A 222 20.30 -9.69 -5.81
C GLN A 222 19.49 -9.70 -7.11
N THR A 223 20.19 -9.86 -8.23
CA THR A 223 19.56 -10.10 -9.53
C THR A 223 19.06 -11.54 -9.58
N ILE A 224 17.79 -11.72 -9.95
CA ILE A 224 17.14 -13.02 -10.09
C ILE A 224 16.85 -13.29 -11.57
N VAL A 225 17.21 -14.48 -12.05
CA VAL A 225 16.81 -14.98 -13.36
C VAL A 225 16.01 -16.26 -13.13
N ASP A 226 14.70 -16.21 -13.37
CA ASP A 226 13.83 -17.37 -13.13
C ASP A 226 12.62 -17.33 -14.06
N GLU A 227 12.34 -18.45 -14.73
CA GLU A 227 11.20 -18.56 -15.65
C GLU A 227 9.85 -18.66 -14.96
N ASN A 228 9.80 -18.76 -13.62
CA ASN A 228 8.59 -18.96 -12.82
C ASN A 228 8.06 -17.69 -12.15
N LEU A 229 8.71 -16.55 -12.34
CA LEU A 229 8.19 -15.26 -11.88
C LEU A 229 6.94 -14.90 -12.72
N ARG A 230 5.82 -14.60 -12.07
CA ARG A 230 4.55 -14.33 -12.76
C ARG A 230 4.02 -12.91 -12.60
N PHE A 231 4.70 -12.09 -11.81
CA PHE A 231 4.33 -10.71 -11.54
C PHE A 231 5.22 -9.71 -12.29
N GLY A 232 4.68 -8.52 -12.56
CA GLY A 232 5.39 -7.39 -13.16
C GLY A 232 5.72 -6.24 -12.21
N SER A 233 6.14 -5.12 -12.78
CA SER A 233 6.40 -3.87 -12.09
C SER A 233 5.85 -2.69 -12.85
N LEU A 234 5.22 -1.78 -12.12
CA LEU A 234 4.85 -0.46 -12.61
C LEU A 234 6.00 0.49 -12.36
N PHE A 235 6.27 1.36 -13.33
CA PHE A 235 7.37 2.30 -13.19
C PHE A 235 7.02 3.72 -13.61
N ALA A 236 7.71 4.67 -12.96
CA ALA A 236 7.85 6.05 -13.35
C ALA A 236 9.34 6.41 -13.37
N GLU A 237 9.85 6.95 -14.48
CA GLU A 237 11.19 7.50 -14.60
C GLU A 237 11.07 8.98 -14.99
N GLN A 238 11.35 9.88 -14.05
CA GLN A 238 11.36 11.33 -14.28
C GLN A 238 12.73 11.77 -14.78
N LYS A 239 12.75 12.55 -15.87
CA LYS A 239 13.94 13.24 -16.35
C LYS A 239 13.58 14.61 -16.94
N GLY A 240 13.94 15.68 -16.24
CA GLY A 240 13.52 17.04 -16.56
C GLY A 240 12.00 17.15 -16.56
N GLU A 241 11.43 17.56 -17.68
CA GLU A 241 9.97 17.65 -17.89
C GLU A 241 9.38 16.44 -18.62
N ILE A 242 10.12 15.32 -18.67
CA ILE A 242 9.67 14.09 -19.31
C ILE A 242 9.45 13.03 -18.22
N LEU A 243 8.20 12.63 -18.08
CA LEU A 243 7.76 11.53 -17.24
C LEU A 243 7.55 10.29 -18.11
N LYS A 244 8.37 9.27 -17.90
CA LYS A 244 8.18 7.96 -18.53
C LYS A 244 7.46 7.03 -17.60
N VAL A 245 6.39 6.42 -18.07
CA VAL A 245 5.55 5.54 -17.25
C VAL A 245 5.28 4.24 -17.99
N GLY A 246 5.09 3.15 -17.27
CA GLY A 246 4.87 1.88 -17.93
C GLY A 246 4.80 0.68 -17.02
N PHE A 247 4.82 -0.48 -17.67
CA PHE A 247 4.78 -1.78 -17.04
C PHE A 247 5.90 -2.65 -17.61
N ALA A 248 6.60 -3.35 -16.72
CA ALA A 248 7.74 -4.21 -17.03
C ALA A 248 7.54 -5.62 -16.44
N TYR A 249 8.03 -6.65 -17.14
CA TYR A 249 7.80 -8.05 -16.81
C TYR A 249 9.03 -8.93 -17.08
N PRO A 250 9.53 -9.71 -16.10
CA PRO A 250 9.03 -9.83 -14.73
C PRO A 250 9.38 -8.62 -13.84
N GLY A 251 8.78 -8.56 -12.65
CA GLY A 251 8.77 -7.39 -11.77
C GLY A 251 10.11 -7.04 -11.10
N SER A 252 10.90 -6.19 -11.73
CA SER A 252 12.07 -5.57 -11.10
C SER A 252 11.70 -4.45 -10.14
N GLU A 253 12.49 -4.25 -9.09
CA GLU A 253 12.30 -3.15 -8.13
C GLU A 253 13.58 -2.35 -7.97
N GLY A 254 13.47 -1.04 -7.76
CA GLY A 254 14.63 -0.16 -7.84
C GLY A 254 14.51 1.20 -7.20
N GLU A 255 15.67 1.88 -7.16
CA GLU A 255 16.03 2.95 -6.21
C GLU A 255 15.91 2.46 -4.77
N PHE A 256 14.71 2.25 -4.25
CA PHE A 256 14.51 1.63 -2.94
C PHE A 256 13.83 0.26 -3.06
N THR A 257 14.27 -0.70 -2.25
CA THR A 257 13.67 -2.04 -2.13
C THR A 257 13.49 -2.40 -0.66
N TYR A 258 12.42 -3.13 -0.31
CA TYR A 258 12.31 -3.72 1.04
C TYR A 258 13.36 -4.80 1.24
N ARG A 259 13.93 -4.86 2.45
CA ARG A 259 14.65 -6.05 2.92
C ARG A 259 13.63 -7.12 3.31
N GLY A 260 13.98 -8.39 3.11
CA GLY A 260 13.07 -9.54 3.36
C GLY A 260 12.51 -9.62 4.78
N VAL A 261 13.11 -8.90 5.73
CA VAL A 261 12.55 -8.57 7.05
C VAL A 261 12.34 -7.07 7.10
N THR A 262 11.13 -6.59 6.85
CA THR A 262 10.82 -5.14 6.79
C THR A 262 11.12 -4.42 8.12
N TYR A 263 11.15 -5.15 9.24
CA TYR A 263 11.51 -4.66 10.56
C TYR A 263 12.52 -5.59 11.25
N PRO A 264 13.58 -5.07 11.89
CA PRO A 264 13.96 -3.64 11.97
C PRO A 264 14.76 -3.15 10.74
N ASP A 265 15.06 -4.04 9.81
CA ASP A 265 16.08 -3.86 8.77
C ASP A 265 15.69 -2.87 7.65
N GLY A 266 14.40 -2.54 7.50
CA GLY A 266 13.94 -1.43 6.68
C GLY A 266 14.10 -1.61 5.17
N GLN A 267 14.53 -0.52 4.49
CA GLN A 267 14.67 -0.43 3.03
C GLN A 267 16.15 -0.33 2.63
N LEU A 268 16.49 -0.79 1.43
CA LEU A 268 17.82 -0.63 0.81
C LEU A 268 17.73 0.31 -0.38
N HIS A 269 18.69 1.24 -0.50
CA HIS A 269 18.88 2.02 -1.73
C HIS A 269 19.63 1.19 -2.78
N GLN A 270 19.01 0.09 -3.25
CA GLN A 270 19.62 -0.86 -4.18
C GLN A 270 18.57 -1.48 -5.12
N TRP A 271 19.01 -1.82 -6.33
CA TRP A 271 18.16 -2.47 -7.32
C TRP A 271 18.04 -3.97 -7.07
N ARG A 272 16.81 -4.49 -7.12
CA ARG A 272 16.49 -5.93 -7.23
C ARG A 272 15.92 -6.20 -8.60
N LYS A 273 16.82 -6.50 -9.53
CA LYS A 273 16.48 -6.81 -10.92
C LYS A 273 15.97 -8.25 -11.06
N ARG A 274 14.97 -8.42 -11.91
CA ARG A 274 14.38 -9.72 -12.25
C ARG A 274 14.30 -9.86 -13.75
N TYR A 275 14.67 -11.03 -14.23
CA TYR A 275 14.64 -11.37 -15.66
C TYR A 275 14.09 -12.78 -15.86
N HIS A 276 13.52 -13.03 -17.03
CA HIS A 276 13.27 -14.37 -17.54
C HIS A 276 14.46 -14.83 -18.40
N PRO A 277 14.80 -16.13 -18.43
CA PRO A 277 15.81 -16.63 -19.35
C PRO A 277 15.33 -16.54 -20.80
N ILE A 278 16.23 -16.29 -21.76
CA ILE A 278 15.93 -16.49 -23.18
C ILE A 278 16.03 -17.99 -23.49
N LYS A 279 14.92 -18.70 -23.24
CA LYS A 279 14.77 -20.14 -23.44
C LYS A 279 13.67 -20.43 -24.45
N ASP A 280 13.92 -21.36 -25.36
CA ASP A 280 12.99 -21.68 -26.44
C ASP A 280 11.62 -22.08 -25.89
N GLY A 281 10.56 -21.50 -26.45
CA GLY A 281 9.18 -21.75 -26.02
C GLY A 281 8.73 -20.98 -24.77
N LEU A 282 9.62 -20.27 -24.06
CA LEU A 282 9.22 -19.41 -22.96
C LEU A 282 8.26 -18.33 -23.46
N THR A 283 7.21 -18.07 -22.68
CA THR A 283 6.20 -17.06 -23.01
C THR A 283 6.00 -16.11 -21.84
N GLN A 284 5.94 -14.80 -22.13
CA GLN A 284 5.48 -13.77 -21.20
C GLN A 284 4.09 -13.29 -21.63
N THR A 285 3.21 -13.05 -20.65
CA THR A 285 1.88 -12.51 -20.89
C THR A 285 1.51 -11.51 -19.80
N TYR A 286 0.96 -10.35 -20.17
CA TYR A 286 0.40 -9.38 -19.23
C TYR A 286 -0.64 -8.50 -19.95
N THR A 287 -1.51 -7.82 -19.19
CA THR A 287 -2.57 -6.97 -19.74
C THR A 287 -2.71 -5.65 -18.99
N VAL A 288 -2.25 -4.56 -19.61
CA VAL A 288 -2.35 -3.21 -19.04
C VAL A 288 -3.54 -2.44 -19.59
N ALA A 289 -4.30 -1.82 -18.70
CA ALA A 289 -5.35 -0.85 -19.02
C ALA A 289 -4.82 0.57 -18.81
N LEU A 290 -5.23 1.49 -19.68
CA LEU A 290 -4.86 2.90 -19.66
C LEU A 290 -6.09 3.76 -19.42
N GLU A 291 -5.96 4.78 -18.59
CA GLU A 291 -7.00 5.78 -18.38
C GLU A 291 -6.46 7.20 -18.53
N GLN A 292 -7.33 8.09 -19.01
CA GLN A 292 -7.12 9.53 -19.01
C GLN A 292 -8.41 10.21 -18.57
N SER A 293 -8.27 11.19 -17.69
CA SER A 293 -9.40 11.93 -17.12
C SER A 293 -8.93 13.29 -16.62
N HIS A 294 -9.86 14.09 -16.09
CA HIS A 294 -9.57 15.36 -15.44
C HIS A 294 -10.16 15.35 -14.03
N TYR A 295 -9.41 15.91 -13.07
CA TYR A 295 -9.77 15.96 -11.66
C TYR A 295 -9.40 17.31 -11.05
N PRO A 296 -10.32 17.93 -10.28
CA PRO A 296 -10.10 19.26 -9.71
C PRO A 296 -9.05 19.27 -8.59
N ASP A 297 -8.89 18.16 -7.88
CA ASP A 297 -7.99 18.04 -6.73
C ASP A 297 -7.49 16.61 -6.55
N PHE A 298 -6.46 16.45 -5.70
CA PHE A 298 -5.82 15.16 -5.44
C PHE A 298 -6.76 14.16 -4.76
N GLN A 299 -7.64 14.63 -3.87
CA GLN A 299 -8.55 13.78 -3.10
C GLN A 299 -9.55 13.08 -4.01
N THR A 300 -10.18 13.84 -4.89
CA THR A 300 -11.11 13.34 -5.90
C THR A 300 -10.38 12.42 -6.89
N PHE A 301 -9.15 12.75 -7.26
CA PHE A 301 -8.33 11.93 -8.15
C PHE A 301 -8.02 10.54 -7.58
N TYR A 302 -7.37 10.43 -6.41
CA TYR A 302 -6.94 9.12 -5.93
C TYR A 302 -8.13 8.23 -5.55
N SER A 303 -9.22 8.81 -5.03
CA SER A 303 -10.43 8.06 -4.68
C SER A 303 -11.11 7.49 -5.92
N SER A 304 -11.25 8.30 -6.97
CA SER A 304 -11.82 7.86 -8.26
C SER A 304 -10.95 6.80 -8.95
N GLU A 305 -9.63 6.96 -8.97
CA GLU A 305 -8.73 5.96 -9.56
C GLU A 305 -8.78 4.63 -8.79
N TRP A 306 -8.97 4.68 -7.46
CA TRP A 306 -9.18 3.47 -6.65
C TRP A 306 -10.47 2.74 -7.01
N GLU A 307 -11.58 3.47 -7.15
CA GLU A 307 -12.88 2.90 -7.55
C GLU A 307 -12.79 2.23 -8.92
N LYS A 308 -12.16 2.90 -9.90
CA LYS A 308 -11.93 2.33 -11.24
C LYS A 308 -11.10 1.05 -11.16
N ALA A 309 -10.02 1.04 -10.37
CA ALA A 309 -9.20 -0.15 -10.20
C ALA A 309 -10.02 -1.30 -9.60
N PHE A 310 -10.85 -1.03 -8.59
CA PHE A 310 -11.74 -2.02 -7.99
C PHE A 310 -12.76 -2.58 -9.00
N GLU A 311 -13.41 -1.71 -9.79
CA GLU A 311 -14.36 -2.10 -10.83
C GLU A 311 -13.72 -2.93 -11.96
N LYS A 312 -12.47 -2.63 -12.32
CA LYS A 312 -11.73 -3.35 -13.35
C LYS A 312 -11.25 -4.71 -12.87
N LEU A 313 -10.61 -4.76 -11.70
CA LEU A 313 -10.03 -5.97 -11.13
C LEU A 313 -11.10 -6.95 -10.65
N LYS A 314 -12.27 -6.44 -10.22
CA LYS A 314 -13.38 -7.24 -9.69
C LYS A 314 -12.90 -8.31 -8.70
N PRO A 315 -12.15 -7.91 -7.65
CA PRO A 315 -11.56 -8.86 -6.73
C PRO A 315 -12.65 -9.76 -6.16
N GLN A 316 -12.42 -11.08 -6.21
CA GLN A 316 -13.38 -12.04 -5.71
C GLN A 316 -13.40 -12.00 -4.18
N VAL A 317 -14.60 -11.86 -3.61
CA VAL A 317 -14.77 -11.95 -2.17
C VAL A 317 -14.59 -13.40 -1.75
N ASN A 318 -13.56 -13.65 -0.95
CA ASN A 318 -13.37 -14.95 -0.32
C ASN A 318 -14.30 -15.04 0.90
N HIS A 319 -15.48 -15.62 0.71
CA HIS A 319 -16.44 -15.81 1.79
C HIS A 319 -15.89 -16.78 2.83
N GLN A 320 -15.67 -16.27 4.05
CA GLN A 320 -15.29 -17.05 5.22
C GLN A 320 -16.49 -17.16 6.16
N ASP A 321 -16.58 -18.26 6.91
CA ASP A 321 -17.60 -18.41 7.96
C ASP A 321 -17.23 -17.53 9.17
N ILE A 322 -17.65 -16.25 9.10
CA ILE A 322 -17.38 -15.26 10.13
C ILE A 322 -18.00 -15.66 11.48
N GLU A 323 -19.15 -16.35 11.46
CA GLU A 323 -19.79 -16.83 12.69
C GLU A 323 -19.00 -17.96 13.34
N LEU A 324 -18.46 -18.89 12.55
CA LEU A 324 -17.53 -19.90 13.07
C LEU A 324 -16.26 -19.26 13.64
N ALA A 325 -15.66 -18.30 12.92
CA ALA A 325 -14.48 -17.58 13.40
C ALA A 325 -14.77 -16.86 14.73
N ARG A 326 -15.92 -16.15 14.82
CA ARG A 326 -16.40 -15.48 16.03
C ARG A 326 -16.58 -16.46 17.20
N LYS A 327 -17.32 -17.55 17.00
CA LYS A 327 -17.57 -18.57 18.03
C LYS A 327 -16.27 -19.22 18.50
N THR A 328 -15.36 -19.53 17.57
CA THR A 328 -14.05 -20.12 17.88
C THR A 328 -13.23 -19.18 18.74
N MET A 329 -13.10 -17.91 18.33
CA MET A 329 -12.37 -16.91 19.13
C MET A 329 -12.99 -16.72 20.51
N LEU A 330 -14.32 -16.59 20.61
CA LEU A 330 -15.02 -16.45 21.90
C LEU A 330 -14.80 -17.65 22.83
N SER A 331 -14.82 -18.87 22.29
CA SER A 331 -14.64 -20.09 23.10
C SER A 331 -13.26 -20.21 23.74
N ILE A 332 -12.24 -19.57 23.16
CA ILE A 332 -10.86 -19.65 23.66
C ILE A 332 -10.60 -18.62 24.78
N ILE A 333 -11.30 -17.48 24.78
CA ILE A 333 -11.04 -16.39 25.73
C ILE A 333 -11.11 -16.86 27.20
N PRO A 334 -12.17 -17.57 27.66
CA PRO A 334 -12.28 -18.00 29.05
C PRO A 334 -11.10 -18.86 29.52
N ASP A 335 -10.58 -19.73 28.65
CA ASP A 335 -9.46 -20.64 28.97
C ASP A 335 -8.12 -19.91 29.09
N LEU A 336 -8.01 -18.70 28.51
CA LEU A 336 -6.83 -17.85 28.58
C LEU A 336 -6.87 -16.84 29.74
N VAL A 337 -8.00 -16.70 30.44
CA VAL A 337 -8.11 -15.74 31.54
C VAL A 337 -7.33 -16.22 32.77
N ILE A 338 -6.42 -15.36 33.21
CA ILE A 338 -5.60 -15.52 34.40
C ILE A 338 -6.26 -14.80 35.55
N ARG A 339 -6.37 -15.48 36.70
CA ARG A 339 -6.83 -14.92 37.97
C ARG A 339 -5.72 -15.07 38.99
N LYS A 340 -5.04 -13.98 39.34
CA LYS A 340 -3.89 -14.01 40.24
C LYS A 340 -3.80 -12.71 41.03
N SER A 341 -3.51 -12.82 42.34
CA SER A 341 -3.33 -11.66 43.24
C SER A 341 -4.47 -10.63 43.19
N GLY A 342 -5.72 -11.08 43.07
CA GLY A 342 -6.89 -10.19 42.97
C GLY A 342 -7.07 -9.52 41.61
N LYS A 343 -6.20 -9.80 40.64
CA LYS A 343 -6.30 -9.33 39.25
C LYS A 343 -6.86 -10.41 38.34
N VAL A 344 -7.58 -9.98 37.32
CA VAL A 344 -8.18 -10.81 36.27
C VAL A 344 -7.85 -10.20 34.92
N GLY A 345 -7.27 -10.98 34.02
CA GLY A 345 -6.85 -10.50 32.71
C GLY A 345 -6.32 -11.62 31.83
N LEU A 346 -5.93 -11.27 30.62
CA LEU A 346 -5.20 -12.11 29.69
C LEU A 346 -3.76 -11.62 29.60
N ALA A 347 -2.82 -12.55 29.52
CA ALA A 347 -1.43 -12.21 29.25
C ALA A 347 -1.28 -11.57 27.87
N ASN A 348 -0.33 -10.65 27.77
CA ASN A 348 -0.07 -9.90 26.54
C ASN A 348 0.38 -10.79 25.37
N TRP A 349 0.97 -11.97 25.62
CA TRP A 349 1.14 -13.01 24.60
C TRP A 349 1.20 -14.41 25.24
N TYR A 350 0.94 -15.44 24.43
CA TYR A 350 1.07 -16.85 24.77
C TYR A 350 1.67 -17.62 23.59
N ASP A 351 2.43 -18.69 23.84
CA ASP A 351 2.88 -19.61 22.79
C ASP A 351 1.73 -20.58 22.42
N ALA A 352 1.29 -20.54 21.16
CA ALA A 352 0.21 -21.39 20.65
C ALA A 352 0.69 -22.78 20.19
N THR A 353 2.00 -23.03 20.19
CA THR A 353 2.64 -24.22 19.61
C THR A 353 3.29 -25.15 20.63
N ASP A 354 3.76 -24.62 21.76
CA ASP A 354 4.28 -25.44 22.86
C ASP A 354 3.24 -25.61 23.99
N PRO A 355 2.59 -26.78 24.13
CA PRO A 355 1.62 -27.02 25.19
C PRO A 355 2.25 -27.13 26.59
N LYS A 356 3.59 -27.26 26.69
CA LYS A 356 4.34 -27.39 27.95
C LYS A 356 5.02 -26.10 28.35
N ASP A 357 5.46 -25.29 27.39
CA ASP A 357 6.06 -23.99 27.62
C ASP A 357 5.01 -22.89 27.45
N LYS A 358 4.16 -22.77 28.48
CA LYS A 358 3.30 -21.61 28.65
C LYS A 358 4.16 -20.44 29.09
N LEU A 359 5.03 -19.92 28.22
CA LEU A 359 5.64 -18.60 28.39
C LEU A 359 4.50 -17.58 28.29
N VAL A 360 3.83 -17.42 29.41
CA VAL A 360 2.76 -16.46 29.63
C VAL A 360 3.47 -15.22 30.11
N ASP A 361 3.45 -14.17 29.29
CA ASP A 361 3.86 -12.83 29.72
C ASP A 361 3.19 -12.53 31.07
N ASP A 362 3.96 -12.09 32.07
CA ASP A 362 3.44 -11.91 33.43
C ASP A 362 2.62 -10.62 33.59
N LYS A 363 2.31 -9.94 32.48
CA LYS A 363 1.50 -8.73 32.42
C LYS A 363 0.24 -8.89 31.57
N ALA A 364 -0.82 -8.23 32.04
CA ALA A 364 -2.00 -7.92 31.24
C ALA A 364 -1.95 -6.44 30.84
N VAL A 365 -2.09 -6.14 29.55
CA VAL A 365 -2.17 -4.77 29.03
C VAL A 365 -3.39 -4.61 28.12
N PHE A 366 -3.91 -3.39 28.00
CA PHE A 366 -4.97 -3.06 27.04
C PHE A 366 -4.40 -2.40 25.79
N GLY A 367 -5.26 -2.16 24.79
CA GLY A 367 -4.87 -1.46 23.57
C GLY A 367 -4.12 -2.36 22.58
N PHE A 368 -3.20 -1.78 21.80
CA PHE A 368 -2.68 -2.38 20.57
C PHE A 368 -2.19 -3.84 20.71
N THR A 369 -1.36 -4.16 21.70
CA THR A 369 -0.76 -5.50 21.83
C THR A 369 -1.57 -6.45 22.72
N GLY A 370 -2.17 -5.96 23.81
CA GLY A 370 -2.75 -6.84 24.83
C GLY A 370 -4.26 -7.00 24.78
N LYS A 371 -5.00 -6.07 24.16
CA LYS A 371 -6.43 -6.19 23.82
C LYS A 371 -7.39 -6.63 24.94
N ASN A 372 -7.00 -6.49 26.21
CA ASN A 372 -7.78 -7.00 27.35
C ASN A 372 -9.19 -6.39 27.46
N LEU A 373 -9.30 -5.06 27.34
CA LEU A 373 -10.60 -4.37 27.39
C LEU A 373 -11.48 -4.74 26.17
N GLU A 374 -10.85 -4.99 25.02
CA GLU A 374 -11.55 -5.50 23.84
C GLU A 374 -12.08 -6.92 24.04
N MET A 375 -11.31 -7.82 24.66
CA MET A 375 -11.79 -9.15 25.02
C MET A 375 -12.95 -9.08 26.02
N ALA A 376 -12.88 -8.20 27.02
CA ALA A 376 -13.97 -7.98 27.97
C ALA A 376 -15.24 -7.47 27.26
N TYR A 377 -15.11 -6.51 26.35
CA TYR A 377 -16.23 -6.05 25.54
C TYR A 377 -16.86 -7.18 24.71
N TYR A 378 -16.05 -8.02 24.05
CA TYR A 378 -16.59 -9.13 23.27
C TYR A 378 -17.29 -10.17 24.14
N LEU A 379 -16.79 -10.44 25.35
CA LEU A 379 -17.49 -11.28 26.32
C LEU A 379 -18.84 -10.66 26.74
N LEU A 380 -18.88 -9.36 27.05
CA LEU A 380 -20.14 -8.66 27.40
C LEU A 380 -21.16 -8.68 26.27
N TYR A 381 -20.72 -8.35 25.05
CA TYR A 381 -21.57 -8.37 23.86
C TYR A 381 -22.20 -9.74 23.59
N ASN A 382 -21.57 -10.81 24.10
CA ASN A 382 -22.02 -12.19 23.93
C ASN A 382 -22.45 -12.85 25.24
N ALA A 383 -22.77 -12.06 26.27
CA ALA A 383 -23.06 -12.57 27.61
C ALA A 383 -24.29 -13.50 27.67
N GLU A 384 -25.19 -13.43 26.68
CA GLU A 384 -26.33 -14.35 26.54
C GLU A 384 -25.93 -15.78 26.16
N LEU A 385 -24.74 -15.97 25.57
CA LEU A 385 -24.26 -17.29 25.16
C LEU A 385 -23.70 -18.09 26.32
N ASP A 386 -23.11 -17.42 27.31
CA ASP A 386 -22.56 -18.04 28.52
C ASP A 386 -22.59 -17.03 29.69
N PRO A 387 -23.28 -17.35 30.80
CA PRO A 387 -23.36 -16.45 31.95
C PRO A 387 -21.99 -16.13 32.59
N GLU A 388 -20.96 -16.96 32.42
CA GLU A 388 -19.62 -16.68 32.94
C GLU A 388 -18.93 -15.53 32.17
N TYR A 389 -19.31 -15.28 30.91
CA TYR A 389 -18.70 -14.21 30.10
C TYR A 389 -18.85 -12.84 30.75
N LYS A 390 -20.05 -12.53 31.26
CA LYS A 390 -20.31 -11.25 31.94
C LYS A 390 -19.43 -11.08 33.18
N LYS A 391 -19.28 -12.14 33.97
CA LYS A 391 -18.45 -12.14 35.17
C LYS A 391 -16.96 -12.02 34.85
N LEU A 392 -16.49 -12.70 33.80
CA LEU A 392 -15.12 -12.57 33.32
C LEU A 392 -14.83 -11.14 32.86
N ALA A 393 -15.71 -10.57 32.04
CA ALA A 393 -15.55 -9.23 31.52
C ALA A 393 -15.47 -8.17 32.62
N TYR A 394 -16.36 -8.24 33.63
CA TYR A 394 -16.30 -7.34 34.78
C TYR A 394 -15.00 -7.47 35.54
N GLY A 395 -14.58 -8.71 35.85
CA GLY A 395 -13.31 -8.94 36.52
C GLY A 395 -12.12 -8.34 35.75
N ILE A 396 -12.11 -8.48 34.42
CA ILE A 396 -11.09 -7.89 33.57
C ILE A 396 -11.12 -6.37 33.68
N ILE A 397 -12.26 -5.73 33.41
CA ILE A 397 -12.38 -4.27 33.41
C ILE A 397 -12.00 -3.71 34.79
N ASP A 398 -12.58 -4.23 35.86
CA ASP A 398 -12.34 -3.79 37.24
C ASP A 398 -10.85 -3.86 37.60
N SER A 399 -10.13 -4.87 37.11
CA SER A 399 -8.69 -5.01 37.35
C SER A 399 -7.85 -3.88 36.74
N PHE A 400 -8.33 -3.26 35.65
CA PHE A 400 -7.66 -2.13 34.99
C PHE A 400 -8.03 -0.77 35.59
N LEU A 401 -9.21 -0.63 36.21
CA LEU A 401 -9.65 0.65 36.81
C LEU A 401 -8.71 1.15 37.93
N ASP A 402 -7.96 0.25 38.56
CA ASP A 402 -6.95 0.59 39.56
C ASP A 402 -5.76 1.41 39.00
N LEU A 403 -5.61 1.47 37.68
CA LEU A 403 -4.52 2.20 37.04
C LEU A 403 -4.76 3.70 37.09
N LYS A 404 -3.74 4.45 37.50
CA LYS A 404 -3.72 5.91 37.37
C LYS A 404 -3.68 6.29 35.88
N VAL A 405 -4.63 7.13 35.46
CA VAL A 405 -4.76 7.62 34.07
C VAL A 405 -4.60 9.12 33.89
N ASN A 406 -4.39 9.86 34.98
CA ASN A 406 -4.15 11.30 34.98
C ASN A 406 -2.97 11.68 35.90
N PRO A 407 -1.75 11.86 35.36
CA PRO A 407 -1.29 11.32 34.07
C PRO A 407 -1.20 9.77 34.11
N PRO A 408 -1.30 9.09 32.96
CA PRO A 408 -1.13 7.65 32.82
C PRO A 408 0.13 7.11 33.48
N ALA A 409 0.01 6.04 34.28
CA ALA A 409 1.15 5.37 34.91
C ALA A 409 1.56 4.04 34.22
N GLY A 410 0.69 3.48 33.38
CA GLY A 410 0.97 2.28 32.59
C GLY A 410 -0.21 1.93 31.69
N GLU A 411 -0.01 0.94 30.83
CA GLU A 411 -1.01 0.43 29.86
C GLU A 411 -1.64 -0.89 30.36
N GLY A 412 -1.34 -1.25 31.61
CA GLY A 412 -1.75 -2.50 32.23
C GLY A 412 -1.05 -2.75 33.55
N TYR A 413 -1.00 -4.00 33.98
CA TYR A 413 -0.38 -4.40 35.24
C TYR A 413 0.32 -5.76 35.14
N TYR A 414 1.30 -5.97 36.02
CA TYR A 414 1.89 -7.29 36.25
C TYR A 414 1.00 -8.10 37.20
N PHE A 415 0.64 -9.34 36.85
CA PHE A 415 -0.25 -10.18 37.65
C PHE A 415 0.26 -10.40 39.09
N ASP A 416 1.58 -10.52 39.26
CA ASP A 416 2.17 -10.91 40.55
C ASP A 416 2.21 -9.74 41.54
N SER A 417 2.47 -8.54 41.03
CA SER A 417 2.72 -7.36 41.86
C SER A 417 1.60 -6.31 41.81
N GLY A 418 0.70 -6.39 40.82
CA GLY A 418 -0.29 -5.36 40.52
C GLY A 418 0.30 -4.03 40.05
N ARG A 419 1.63 -3.91 39.96
CA ARG A 419 2.30 -2.67 39.54
C ARG A 419 1.98 -2.36 38.08
N PRO A 420 1.93 -1.07 37.70
CA PRO A 420 1.74 -0.67 36.32
C PRO A 420 2.75 -1.35 35.38
N ALA A 421 2.26 -1.81 34.24
CA ALA A 421 3.03 -2.41 33.16
C ALA A 421 2.96 -1.53 31.91
N LEU A 422 4.03 -1.56 31.11
CA LEU A 422 4.09 -0.91 29.81
C LEU A 422 3.89 -1.96 28.72
N ALA A 423 3.23 -1.58 27.62
CA ALA A 423 3.06 -2.45 26.45
C ALA A 423 4.44 -2.86 25.90
N ILE A 424 5.35 -1.90 25.79
CA ILE A 424 6.74 -2.13 25.36
C ILE A 424 7.72 -1.56 26.41
N PRO A 425 8.14 -2.35 27.40
CA PRO A 425 9.01 -1.89 28.49
C PRO A 425 10.32 -1.27 28.03
N ALA A 426 10.90 -1.79 26.95
CA ALA A 426 12.16 -1.29 26.38
C ALA A 426 12.08 0.17 25.92
N HIS A 427 10.88 0.68 25.60
CA HIS A 427 10.70 2.07 25.18
C HIS A 427 10.52 3.02 26.36
N ASN A 428 10.12 2.53 27.55
CA ASN A 428 9.78 3.36 28.71
C ASN A 428 8.76 4.48 28.37
N HIS A 429 7.74 4.14 27.56
CA HIS A 429 6.72 5.05 27.03
C HIS A 429 5.32 4.53 27.37
N ILE A 430 4.36 5.45 27.41
CA ILE A 430 2.92 5.17 27.33
C ILE A 430 2.42 5.73 26.02
N TYR A 431 1.81 4.88 25.18
CA TYR A 431 1.36 5.28 23.86
C TYR A 431 -0.07 5.80 23.86
N LEU A 432 -0.30 6.89 23.12
CA LEU A 432 -1.64 7.37 22.81
C LEU A 432 -2.49 6.27 22.17
N ARG A 433 -1.89 5.46 21.30
CA ARG A 433 -2.56 4.34 20.63
C ARG A 433 -3.17 3.34 21.60
N SER A 434 -2.47 2.99 22.69
CA SER A 434 -2.95 1.99 23.64
C SER A 434 -4.22 2.47 24.34
N TYR A 435 -4.22 3.73 24.77
CA TYR A 435 -5.38 4.37 25.38
C TYR A 435 -6.51 4.64 24.40
N GLY A 436 -6.21 5.14 23.19
CA GLY A 436 -7.22 5.37 22.15
C GLY A 436 -7.97 4.09 21.76
N ASP A 437 -7.27 2.96 21.65
CA ASP A 437 -7.89 1.66 21.42
C ASP A 437 -8.70 1.17 22.62
N GLY A 438 -8.08 1.14 23.81
CA GLY A 438 -8.70 0.58 25.02
C GLY A 438 -9.91 1.39 25.50
N MET A 439 -9.78 2.71 25.60
CA MET A 439 -10.82 3.60 26.14
C MET A 439 -12.04 3.69 25.21
N LYS A 440 -11.82 3.70 23.88
CA LYS A 440 -12.90 3.60 22.89
C LYS A 440 -13.76 2.37 23.14
N VAL A 441 -13.14 1.23 23.43
CA VAL A 441 -13.87 -0.03 23.60
C VAL A 441 -14.51 -0.12 24.98
N LEU A 442 -13.88 0.42 26.02
CA LEU A 442 -14.54 0.58 27.32
C LEU A 442 -15.78 1.48 27.24
N ALA A 443 -15.73 2.57 26.46
CA ALA A 443 -16.88 3.44 26.24
C ALA A 443 -18.05 2.69 25.57
N ARG A 444 -17.75 1.82 24.60
CA ARG A 444 -18.74 0.93 23.98
C ARG A 444 -19.31 -0.10 24.95
N ALA A 445 -18.47 -0.69 25.81
CA ALA A 445 -18.91 -1.60 26.87
C ALA A 445 -19.84 -0.91 27.87
N TYR A 446 -19.49 0.31 28.28
CA TYR A 446 -20.34 1.13 29.15
C TYR A 446 -21.70 1.43 28.52
N LYS A 447 -21.74 1.85 27.24
CA LYS A 447 -23.00 2.09 26.51
C LYS A 447 -23.87 0.82 26.43
N LEU A 448 -23.27 -0.32 26.09
CA LEU A 448 -23.97 -1.60 26.01
C LEU A 448 -24.65 -1.98 27.34
N GLU A 449 -23.92 -1.85 28.45
CA GLU A 449 -24.45 -2.15 29.78
C GLU A 449 -25.52 -1.14 30.21
N LYS A 450 -25.31 0.15 29.92
CA LYS A 450 -26.27 1.22 30.23
C LYS A 450 -27.59 1.03 29.47
N GLU A 451 -27.53 0.67 28.18
CA GLU A 451 -28.70 0.30 27.36
C GLU A 451 -29.43 -0.93 27.92
N SER A 452 -28.69 -1.84 28.56
CA SER A 452 -29.21 -3.02 29.26
C SER A 452 -29.66 -2.74 30.70
N GLY A 453 -29.65 -1.47 31.14
CA GLY A 453 -30.12 -1.05 32.46
C GLY A 453 -29.12 -1.20 33.61
N THR A 454 -27.84 -1.48 33.33
CA THR A 454 -26.78 -1.55 34.33
C THR A 454 -25.84 -0.36 34.17
N ASP A 455 -25.74 0.47 35.20
CA ASP A 455 -24.83 1.62 35.20
C ASP A 455 -23.49 1.28 35.85
N HIS A 456 -22.41 1.83 35.29
CA HIS A 456 -21.03 1.61 35.74
C HIS A 456 -20.29 2.94 35.92
N PRO A 457 -20.61 3.71 36.98
CA PRO A 457 -20.05 5.05 37.18
C PRO A 457 -18.52 5.06 37.26
N ALA A 458 -17.92 4.04 37.88
CA ALA A 458 -16.45 3.94 37.97
C ALA A 458 -15.78 3.81 36.58
N TRP A 459 -16.45 3.20 35.59
CA TRP A 459 -15.90 3.09 34.23
C TRP A 459 -15.95 4.47 33.55
N LEU A 460 -17.05 5.19 33.70
CA LEU A 460 -17.22 6.53 33.17
C LEU A 460 -16.23 7.52 33.80
N ASP A 461 -16.06 7.48 35.11
CA ASP A 461 -15.10 8.32 35.83
C ASP A 461 -13.67 8.09 35.32
N TRP A 462 -13.26 6.82 35.19
CA TRP A 462 -11.93 6.47 34.70
C TRP A 462 -11.67 6.94 33.27
N MET A 463 -12.65 6.78 32.37
CA MET A 463 -12.57 7.32 31.00
C MET A 463 -12.53 8.85 30.99
N THR A 464 -13.34 9.50 31.82
CA THR A 464 -13.43 10.96 31.91
C THR A 464 -12.13 11.57 32.44
N ASP A 465 -11.52 10.95 33.44
CA ASP A 465 -10.23 11.37 34.02
C ASP A 465 -9.11 11.31 32.99
N PHE A 466 -9.03 10.20 32.24
CA PHE A 466 -8.09 10.09 31.12
C PHE A 466 -8.38 11.13 30.03
N GLY A 467 -9.64 11.25 29.62
CA GLY A 467 -10.06 12.14 28.55
C GLY A 467 -9.72 13.60 28.86
N ASN A 468 -10.05 14.07 30.07
CA ASN A 468 -9.76 15.45 30.49
C ASN A 468 -8.25 15.70 30.49
N TRP A 469 -7.46 14.79 31.04
CA TRP A 469 -6.00 14.88 31.00
C TRP A 469 -5.47 14.91 29.56
N ALA A 470 -5.99 14.03 28.69
CA ALA A 470 -5.55 13.95 27.31
C ALA A 470 -5.85 15.24 26.54
N LEU A 471 -7.02 15.87 26.75
CA LEU A 471 -7.37 17.14 26.11
C LEU A 471 -6.37 18.26 26.40
N GLU A 472 -5.77 18.28 27.60
CA GLU A 472 -4.71 19.24 27.94
C GLU A 472 -3.41 19.01 27.16
N GLN A 473 -3.26 17.82 26.55
CA GLN A 473 -2.10 17.46 25.72
C GLN A 473 -2.30 17.76 24.24
N GLN A 474 -3.49 18.19 23.81
CA GLN A 474 -3.74 18.51 22.39
C GLN A 474 -2.96 19.77 22.00
N TYR A 475 -2.21 19.68 20.90
CA TYR A 475 -1.51 20.81 20.31
C TYR A 475 -2.49 21.81 19.68
N PRO A 476 -2.08 23.08 19.48
CA PRO A 476 -2.94 24.10 18.88
C PRO A 476 -3.46 23.76 17.48
N ASP A 477 -2.72 22.96 16.71
CA ASP A 477 -3.09 22.49 15.38
C ASP A 477 -4.04 21.28 15.39
N GLY A 478 -4.37 20.74 16.57
CA GLY A 478 -5.26 19.59 16.73
C GLY A 478 -4.54 18.26 16.92
N GLY A 479 -3.22 18.19 16.71
CA GLY A 479 -2.43 16.98 16.93
C GLY A 479 -2.26 16.61 18.40
N PHE A 480 -1.87 15.37 18.68
CA PHE A 480 -1.52 14.87 20.02
C PHE A 480 -0.10 14.27 20.03
N PRO A 481 0.65 14.39 21.12
CA PRO A 481 1.88 13.64 21.31
C PRO A 481 1.64 12.14 21.14
N ARG A 482 2.59 11.43 20.49
CA ARG A 482 2.53 9.98 20.32
C ARG A 482 2.67 9.22 21.63
N ALA A 483 3.48 9.73 22.56
CA ALA A 483 3.73 9.06 23.82
C ALA A 483 4.23 9.98 24.95
N TRP A 484 4.05 9.51 26.19
CA TRP A 484 4.48 10.18 27.43
C TRP A 484 5.34 9.26 28.30
N LYS A 485 6.15 9.85 29.19
CA LYS A 485 6.84 9.12 30.24
C LYS A 485 5.83 8.61 31.28
N PRO A 486 6.00 7.38 31.80
CA PRO A 486 5.07 6.81 32.76
C PRO A 486 4.91 7.65 34.04
N GLY A 487 3.68 8.01 34.36
CA GLY A 487 3.27 8.63 35.61
C GLY A 487 3.57 10.12 35.76
N THR A 488 4.23 10.75 34.77
CA THR A 488 4.65 12.16 34.86
C THR A 488 3.88 13.10 33.93
N GLY A 489 3.36 12.58 32.81
CA GLY A 489 2.77 13.39 31.75
C GLY A 489 3.79 14.13 30.87
N GLU A 490 5.09 13.91 31.10
CA GLU A 490 6.13 14.50 30.25
C GLU A 490 6.12 13.84 28.86
N ILE A 491 6.12 14.63 27.79
CA ILE A 491 6.17 14.13 26.42
C ILE A 491 7.48 13.38 26.18
N SER A 492 7.38 12.12 25.76
CA SER A 492 8.53 11.27 25.41
C SER A 492 8.69 11.10 23.90
N ALA A 493 7.58 11.21 23.15
CA ALA A 493 7.58 11.25 21.69
C ALA A 493 6.56 12.27 21.18
N ALA A 494 7.05 13.42 20.68
CA ALA A 494 6.23 14.57 20.29
C ALA A 494 5.54 14.43 18.92
N SER A 495 5.86 13.41 18.12
CA SER A 495 5.25 13.21 16.80
C SER A 495 3.72 13.08 16.91
N SER A 496 2.98 13.79 16.07
CA SER A 496 1.51 13.76 15.98
C SER A 496 0.95 12.73 15.00
N ALA A 497 1.81 11.87 14.44
CA ALA A 497 1.43 10.88 13.42
C ALA A 497 0.43 9.81 13.91
N SER A 498 0.14 9.73 15.21
CA SER A 498 -0.82 8.79 15.80
C SER A 498 -2.08 9.46 16.36
N SER A 499 -2.30 10.75 16.08
CA SER A 499 -3.42 11.52 16.65
C SER A 499 -4.79 10.92 16.32
N TYR A 500 -4.94 10.31 15.15
CA TYR A 500 -6.16 9.62 14.73
C TYR A 500 -6.66 8.55 15.72
N ASN A 501 -5.79 7.99 16.58
CA ASN A 501 -6.18 6.92 17.50
C ASN A 501 -7.15 7.39 18.60
N ILE A 502 -7.13 8.67 18.98
CA ILE A 502 -7.98 9.18 20.06
C ILE A 502 -9.37 9.62 19.57
N VAL A 503 -9.51 9.93 18.27
CA VAL A 503 -10.73 10.48 17.68
C VAL A 503 -11.97 9.64 18.00
N PRO A 504 -11.98 8.31 17.80
CA PRO A 504 -13.17 7.52 18.11
C PRO A 504 -13.54 7.54 19.59
N PHE A 505 -12.56 7.57 20.49
CA PHE A 505 -12.82 7.67 21.94
C PHE A 505 -13.49 9.00 22.29
N LEU A 506 -12.99 10.11 21.74
CA LEU A 506 -13.61 11.43 21.94
C LEU A 506 -15.06 11.49 21.43
N CYS A 507 -15.33 10.88 20.27
CA CYS A 507 -16.70 10.78 19.74
C CYS A 507 -17.60 9.96 20.66
N GLU A 508 -17.13 8.83 21.22
CA GLU A 508 -17.92 8.04 22.18
C GLU A 508 -18.14 8.81 23.48
N MET A 509 -17.15 9.57 23.98
CA MET A 509 -17.32 10.42 25.15
C MET A 509 -18.39 11.49 24.94
N HIS A 510 -18.39 12.16 23.77
CA HIS A 510 -19.48 13.09 23.42
C HIS A 510 -20.85 12.40 23.44
N ASN A 511 -20.95 11.21 22.84
CA ASN A 511 -22.22 10.46 22.82
C ASN A 511 -22.67 10.03 24.22
N ILE A 512 -21.76 9.87 25.18
CA ILE A 512 -22.06 9.43 26.55
C ILE A 512 -22.40 10.61 27.46
N THR A 513 -21.64 11.72 27.37
CA THR A 513 -21.76 12.84 28.31
C THR A 513 -22.48 14.06 27.73
N GLU A 514 -22.68 14.10 26.42
CA GLU A 514 -23.24 15.23 25.67
C GLU A 514 -22.43 16.54 25.81
N GLU A 515 -21.19 16.47 26.31
CA GLU A 515 -20.31 17.64 26.40
C GLU A 515 -19.61 17.93 25.06
N ASP A 516 -19.70 19.17 24.60
CA ASP A 516 -19.14 19.60 23.30
C ASP A 516 -17.61 19.55 23.25
N LYS A 517 -16.93 19.69 24.39
CA LYS A 517 -15.46 19.72 24.46
C LYS A 517 -14.81 18.50 23.79
N TRP A 518 -15.48 17.34 23.87
CA TRP A 518 -15.01 16.09 23.27
C TRP A 518 -15.12 16.13 21.74
N LEU A 519 -16.29 16.56 21.23
CA LEU A 519 -16.56 16.63 19.80
C LEU A 519 -15.68 17.71 19.13
N GLU A 520 -15.48 18.85 19.78
CA GLU A 520 -14.64 19.92 19.24
C GLU A 520 -13.17 19.50 19.16
N ALA A 521 -12.65 18.77 20.16
CA ALA A 521 -11.32 18.20 20.09
C ALA A 521 -11.20 17.13 19.00
N ALA A 522 -12.22 16.28 18.83
CA ALA A 522 -12.27 15.27 17.78
C ALA A 522 -12.25 15.90 16.38
N LYS A 523 -13.03 16.96 16.14
CA LYS A 523 -13.04 17.71 14.87
C LYS A 523 -11.68 18.31 14.56
N ARG A 524 -11.06 19.04 15.50
CA ARG A 524 -9.71 19.59 15.30
C ARG A 524 -8.69 18.52 14.93
N THR A 525 -8.77 17.36 15.58
CA THR A 525 -7.87 16.24 15.30
C THR A 525 -8.14 15.61 13.93
N GLY A 526 -9.41 15.52 13.55
CA GLY A 526 -9.84 15.00 12.24
C GLY A 526 -9.53 15.95 11.08
N GLU A 527 -9.50 17.26 11.31
CA GLU A 527 -9.04 18.27 10.33
C GLU A 527 -7.52 18.29 10.20
N PHE A 528 -6.79 17.97 11.28
CA PHE A 528 -5.35 17.79 11.28
C PHE A 528 -4.89 16.52 10.54
N SER A 529 -5.63 15.42 10.71
CA SER A 529 -5.26 14.06 10.24
C SER A 529 -5.66 13.85 8.78
#